data_AF-A0A5C2RUI2-F1
#
_entry.id   AF-A0A5C2RUI2-F1
#
_cell.length_a   1.000
_cell.length_b   1.000
_cell.length_c   1.000
_cell.angle_alpha   90.00
_cell.angle_beta   90.00
_cell.angle_gamma   90.00
#
_symmetry.space_group_name_H-M   'P 1'
#
loop_
_entity.id
_entity.type
_entity.pdbx_description
1 polymer ?
#
loop_
_entity_poly.entity_id
_entity_poly.type
_entity_poly.pdbx_seq_one_letter_code
_entity_poly.pdbx_strand_id
1 'polypeptide(L)'
;MPGGRRNPIQMSQILGTFHNAVSRAKVEAKDAAAAFMDDHNVERTFVDLTIKFIGASGLPKMDVVGSADPYFVAKLDDKLSFVSTVKPDTLSPVWNELWKIKNVPNMATLTVEVNDKDVGNITDDHIGKFTTSVTPGAKECTIESISIRKNRGTFWLNIESTPSTDPKAERRQYIFDGPIRFSRHFSPTIGRLTNLNDTRLYSTWKLYIKGVRMFFGDTVQHWNRNYKAAQTIFQGPASIAVRSTIQAGHRMLYARTTTNGFGIINGPEDVFKLLLHGSVGKPDGTSSTAGGTPGGLMHLGTGLTSSNAAAAAASPSPFAHRVKPAVYTYVIAVEDDSLRFSETGAAFFVDFASKHALHANCAQAVRYSGEFHPRPAGGWENFSDDTPDDAIRWELVIDNNSGTYSPDPLMLPDLKELLEYNFPGFTIHAWDRNDPRLIHSREACRAYALEHRGVRQEELQPHVAEGQETLSQSAQAHGADPEAGMPGAAGTTVGEPV
;
A
#
# COMPACT_ATOMS: atom_id res chain seq x y z
N MET A 1 -8.01 -56.57 17.73
CA MET A 1 -7.13 -55.50 18.22
C MET A 1 -7.34 -54.27 17.36
N PRO A 2 -7.78 -53.11 17.89
CA PRO A 2 -8.05 -51.95 17.07
C PRO A 2 -6.78 -51.09 16.88
N GLY A 3 -6.62 -50.57 15.66
CA GLY A 3 -5.56 -49.65 15.27
C GLY A 3 -5.79 -48.23 15.77
N GLY A 4 -4.72 -47.60 16.25
CA GLY A 4 -4.71 -46.20 16.63
C GLY A 4 -4.55 -45.29 15.41
N ARG A 5 -5.62 -44.62 15.01
CA ARG A 5 -5.56 -43.40 14.19
C ARG A 5 -4.91 -42.30 15.04
N ARG A 6 -3.73 -41.81 14.65
CA ARG A 6 -3.14 -40.60 15.24
C ARG A 6 -3.90 -39.38 14.70
N ASN A 7 -4.56 -38.64 15.59
CA ASN A 7 -5.31 -37.43 15.27
C ASN A 7 -4.37 -36.28 14.85
N PRO A 8 -4.49 -35.72 13.64
CA PRO A 8 -3.65 -34.61 13.16
C PRO A 8 -3.86 -33.30 13.95
N ILE A 9 -4.98 -33.16 14.67
CA ILE A 9 -5.33 -31.97 15.46
C ILE A 9 -4.50 -31.84 16.76
N GLN A 10 -4.03 -32.95 17.35
CA GLN A 10 -3.16 -32.88 18.53
C GLN A 10 -1.75 -32.41 18.18
N MET A 11 -1.24 -32.78 17.00
CA MET A 11 0.10 -32.37 16.55
C MET A 11 0.19 -30.88 16.22
N SER A 12 -0.86 -30.27 15.65
CA SER A 12 -0.88 -28.83 15.37
C SER A 12 -0.91 -27.98 16.65
N GLN A 13 -1.65 -28.43 17.67
CA GLN A 13 -1.68 -27.77 18.98
C GLN A 13 -0.33 -27.87 19.72
N ILE A 14 0.32 -29.03 19.66
CA ILE A 14 1.66 -29.26 20.24
C ILE A 14 2.73 -28.46 19.49
N LEU A 15 2.66 -28.36 18.16
CA LEU A 15 3.58 -27.53 17.36
C LEU A 15 3.42 -26.04 17.67
N GLY A 16 2.18 -25.55 17.82
CA GLY A 16 1.90 -24.17 18.20
C GLY A 16 2.46 -23.83 19.59
N THR A 17 2.29 -24.75 20.56
CA THR A 17 2.86 -24.57 21.91
C THR A 17 4.39 -24.61 21.91
N PHE A 18 5.01 -25.48 21.10
CA PHE A 18 6.47 -25.56 21.02
C PHE A 18 7.09 -24.35 20.29
N HIS A 19 6.45 -23.85 19.23
CA HIS A 19 6.90 -22.65 18.53
C HIS A 19 6.84 -21.42 19.45
N ASN A 20 5.72 -21.28 20.17
CA ASN A 20 5.56 -20.25 21.19
C ASN A 20 6.59 -20.41 22.31
N ALA A 21 6.96 -21.63 22.69
CA ALA A 21 7.98 -21.86 23.72
C ALA A 21 9.38 -21.44 23.26
N VAL A 22 9.76 -21.66 22.00
CA VAL A 22 11.09 -21.26 21.48
C VAL A 22 11.17 -19.76 21.24
N SER A 23 10.13 -19.14 20.67
CA SER A 23 10.08 -17.68 20.54
C SER A 23 10.09 -17.02 21.91
N ARG A 24 9.32 -17.57 22.86
CA ARG A 24 9.32 -17.13 24.26
C ARG A 24 10.68 -17.31 24.92
N ALA A 25 11.38 -18.43 24.72
CA ALA A 25 12.73 -18.63 25.26
C ALA A 25 13.74 -17.63 24.68
N LYS A 26 13.60 -17.24 23.41
CA LYS A 26 14.45 -16.22 22.78
C LYS A 26 14.14 -14.82 23.29
N VAL A 27 12.86 -14.52 23.53
CA VAL A 27 12.42 -13.29 24.20
C VAL A 27 12.93 -13.26 25.64
N GLU A 28 12.76 -14.34 26.41
CA GLU A 28 13.27 -14.48 27.78
C GLU A 28 14.80 -14.34 27.86
N ALA A 29 15.55 -14.90 26.90
CA ALA A 29 17.00 -14.73 26.83
C ALA A 29 17.40 -13.29 26.48
N LYS A 30 16.64 -12.62 25.60
CA LYS A 30 16.86 -11.21 25.26
C LYS A 30 16.51 -10.29 26.43
N ASP A 31 15.42 -10.57 27.13
CA ASP A 31 14.98 -9.84 28.32
C ASP A 31 15.97 -10.04 29.47
N ALA A 32 16.49 -11.26 29.65
CA ALA A 32 17.54 -11.55 30.61
C ALA A 32 18.85 -10.84 30.26
N ALA A 33 19.23 -10.79 28.99
CA ALA A 33 20.39 -10.02 28.53
C ALA A 33 20.19 -8.51 28.73
N ALA A 34 18.99 -8.00 28.46
CA ALA A 34 18.64 -6.60 28.69
C ALA A 34 18.64 -6.25 30.19
N ALA A 35 18.10 -7.12 31.04
CA ALA A 35 18.11 -6.96 32.49
C ALA A 35 19.53 -7.03 33.07
N PHE A 36 20.37 -7.95 32.55
CA PHE A 36 21.78 -8.02 32.92
C PHE A 36 22.55 -6.75 32.53
N MET A 37 22.28 -6.19 31.34
CA MET A 37 22.88 -4.93 30.88
C MET A 37 22.44 -3.74 31.73
N ASP A 38 21.17 -3.67 32.12
CA ASP A 38 20.65 -2.63 33.02
C ASP A 38 21.29 -2.74 34.41
N ASP A 39 21.45 -3.96 34.94
CA ASP A 39 22.10 -4.23 36.24
C ASP A 39 23.60 -3.92 36.25
N HIS A 40 24.26 -4.00 35.09
CA HIS A 40 25.70 -3.74 34.93
C HIS A 40 26.02 -2.39 34.27
N ASN A 41 25.03 -1.51 34.10
CA ASN A 41 25.17 -0.18 33.51
C ASN A 41 25.90 -0.18 32.14
N VAL A 42 25.67 -1.23 31.33
CA VAL A 42 26.21 -1.33 29.97
C VAL A 42 25.37 -0.42 29.08
N GLU A 43 25.97 0.65 28.57
CA GLU A 43 25.28 1.63 27.74
C GLU A 43 24.66 0.96 26.50
N ARG A 44 23.32 0.99 26.39
CA ARG A 44 22.60 0.51 25.20
C ARG A 44 22.95 1.43 24.05
N THR A 45 23.78 0.94 23.12
CA THR A 45 24.14 1.72 21.93
C THR A 45 23.10 1.52 20.84
N PHE A 46 22.83 2.61 20.12
CA PHE A 46 21.92 2.65 18.99
C PHE A 46 22.71 2.83 17.71
N VAL A 47 22.25 2.20 16.63
CA VAL A 47 22.86 2.24 15.31
C VAL A 47 21.83 2.60 14.25
N ASP A 48 22.29 3.24 13.19
CA ASP A 48 21.55 3.41 11.96
C ASP A 48 21.94 2.28 11.01
N LEU A 49 20.95 1.60 10.44
CA LEU A 49 21.11 0.42 9.60
C LEU A 49 20.75 0.73 8.15
N THR A 50 21.56 0.23 7.22
CA THR A 50 21.17 0.01 5.82
C THR A 50 21.21 -1.48 5.52
N ILE A 51 20.04 -2.09 5.32
CA ILE A 51 19.90 -3.51 5.02
C ILE A 51 19.59 -3.65 3.52
N LYS A 52 20.46 -4.35 2.80
CA LYS A 52 20.24 -4.74 1.40
C LYS A 52 19.81 -6.20 1.36
N PHE A 53 18.56 -6.45 0.99
CA PHE A 53 18.05 -7.80 0.73
C PHE A 53 18.38 -8.17 -0.71
N ILE A 54 19.32 -9.09 -0.91
CA ILE A 54 19.91 -9.35 -2.23
C ILE A 54 19.02 -10.31 -3.02
N GLY A 55 18.83 -11.53 -2.50
CA GLY A 55 18.12 -12.60 -3.21
C GLY A 55 18.05 -13.88 -2.41
N ALA A 56 17.41 -14.89 -2.98
CA ALA A 56 17.40 -16.26 -2.48
C ALA A 56 17.61 -17.27 -3.62
N SER A 57 17.91 -18.52 -3.28
CA SER A 57 17.96 -19.62 -4.24
C SER A 57 17.56 -20.95 -3.61
N GLY A 58 17.17 -21.91 -4.46
CA GLY A 58 16.81 -23.25 -4.01
C GLY A 58 15.49 -23.29 -3.26
N LEU A 59 14.58 -22.34 -3.55
CA LEU A 59 13.23 -22.35 -2.99
C LEU A 59 12.47 -23.60 -3.48
N PRO A 60 11.59 -24.19 -2.66
CA PRO A 60 10.70 -25.26 -3.11
C PRO A 60 9.68 -24.71 -4.11
N LYS A 61 9.25 -25.56 -5.06
CA LYS A 61 8.02 -25.30 -5.81
C LYS A 61 6.83 -25.39 -4.88
N MET A 62 5.89 -24.46 -5.00
CA MET A 62 4.63 -24.52 -4.25
C MET A 62 3.43 -24.73 -5.19
N ASP A 63 3.53 -24.34 -6.46
CA ASP A 63 2.48 -24.55 -7.46
C ASP A 63 2.51 -25.93 -8.15
N VAL A 64 1.33 -26.44 -8.49
CA VAL A 64 1.14 -27.70 -9.25
C VAL A 64 1.63 -27.58 -10.71
N VAL A 65 1.48 -26.40 -11.31
CA VAL A 65 1.93 -26.06 -12.66
C VAL A 65 2.62 -24.69 -12.62
N GLY A 66 3.93 -24.68 -12.39
CA GLY A 66 4.72 -23.44 -12.21
C GLY A 66 5.91 -23.66 -11.28
N SER A 67 6.52 -22.56 -10.81
CA SER A 67 7.54 -22.59 -9.76
C SER A 67 7.02 -22.03 -8.43
N ALA A 68 7.32 -20.77 -8.15
CA ALA A 68 6.86 -19.98 -7.01
C ALA A 68 6.88 -18.49 -7.42
N ASP A 69 6.04 -17.69 -6.79
CA ASP A 69 6.01 -16.23 -6.84
C ASP A 69 6.53 -15.62 -5.51
N PRO A 70 7.82 -15.79 -5.16
CA PRO A 70 8.32 -15.47 -3.84
C PRO A 70 8.35 -13.98 -3.50
N TYR A 71 8.00 -13.68 -2.27
CA TYR A 71 8.28 -12.42 -1.58
C TYR A 71 8.69 -12.69 -0.14
N PHE A 72 9.24 -11.68 0.54
CA PHE A 72 9.58 -11.79 1.95
C PHE A 72 8.99 -10.66 2.79
N VAL A 73 8.76 -10.97 4.07
CA VAL A 73 8.44 -10.03 5.15
C VAL A 73 9.60 -10.07 6.12
N ALA A 74 10.34 -8.96 6.20
CA ALA A 74 11.35 -8.74 7.21
C ALA A 74 10.76 -7.97 8.39
N LYS A 75 11.05 -8.42 9.62
CA LYS A 75 10.62 -7.80 10.87
C LYS A 75 11.85 -7.52 11.72
N LEU A 76 11.95 -6.30 12.24
CA LEU A 76 13.02 -5.87 13.12
C LEU A 76 12.45 -5.73 14.54
N ASP A 77 12.77 -6.69 15.40
CA ASP A 77 12.23 -6.81 16.77
C ASP A 77 10.69 -6.72 16.86
N ASP A 78 9.98 -7.10 15.78
CA ASP A 78 8.54 -6.92 15.60
C ASP A 78 8.04 -5.47 15.78
N LYS A 79 8.96 -4.48 15.76
CA LYS A 79 8.66 -3.04 15.86
C LYS A 79 8.48 -2.37 14.52
N LEU A 80 9.23 -2.82 13.52
CA LEU A 80 9.04 -2.41 12.14
C LEU A 80 8.99 -3.63 11.23
N SER A 81 8.25 -3.47 10.14
CA SER A 81 8.20 -4.47 9.07
C SER A 81 8.58 -3.85 7.73
N PHE A 82 9.15 -4.70 6.88
CA PHE A 82 9.46 -4.43 5.50
C PHE A 82 8.93 -5.59 4.69
N VAL A 83 8.16 -5.32 3.65
CA VAL A 83 7.71 -6.38 2.74
C VAL A 83 8.24 -6.12 1.35
N SER A 84 8.85 -7.12 0.73
CA SER A 84 9.42 -7.00 -0.61
C SER A 84 8.37 -6.97 -1.71
N THR A 85 8.83 -6.65 -2.92
CA THR A 85 8.15 -6.99 -4.17
C THR A 85 8.05 -8.51 -4.34
N VAL A 86 7.02 -8.93 -5.07
CA VAL A 86 6.83 -10.31 -5.51
C VAL A 86 7.68 -10.54 -6.76
N LYS A 87 8.38 -11.67 -6.85
CA LYS A 87 9.13 -12.06 -8.05
C LYS A 87 8.39 -13.21 -8.72
N PRO A 88 7.87 -13.04 -9.94
CA PRO A 88 7.05 -14.05 -10.57
C PRO A 88 7.90 -15.23 -11.06
N ASP A 89 7.34 -16.43 -10.97
CA ASP A 89 7.82 -17.69 -11.54
C ASP A 89 9.33 -17.90 -11.38
N THR A 90 9.82 -17.87 -10.13
CA THR A 90 11.23 -18.12 -9.83
C THR A 90 11.48 -18.80 -8.49
N LEU A 91 12.39 -19.77 -8.49
CA LEU A 91 12.96 -20.39 -7.28
C LEU A 91 14.29 -19.73 -6.84
N SER A 92 14.73 -18.72 -7.59
CA SER A 92 15.97 -17.96 -7.35
C SER A 92 15.72 -16.45 -7.46
N PRO A 93 14.84 -15.88 -6.62
CA PRO A 93 14.47 -14.48 -6.71
C PRO A 93 15.64 -13.55 -6.40
N VAL A 94 15.72 -12.45 -7.16
CA VAL A 94 16.62 -11.33 -6.89
C VAL A 94 15.78 -10.09 -6.59
N TRP A 95 15.85 -9.61 -5.35
CA TRP A 95 15.12 -8.41 -4.91
C TRP A 95 15.96 -7.15 -5.06
N ASN A 96 17.21 -7.18 -4.56
CA ASN A 96 18.07 -6.00 -4.46
C ASN A 96 17.37 -4.79 -3.82
N GLU A 97 16.53 -5.02 -2.82
CA GLU A 97 15.78 -3.97 -2.14
C GLU A 97 16.50 -3.47 -0.89
N LEU A 98 16.42 -2.16 -0.65
CA LEU A 98 17.07 -1.48 0.48
C LEU A 98 16.05 -1.12 1.55
N TRP A 99 16.48 -1.25 2.81
CA TRP A 99 15.75 -0.78 3.98
C TRP A 99 16.68 -0.01 4.92
N LYS A 100 16.37 1.27 5.12
CA LYS A 100 17.12 2.18 5.98
C LYS A 100 16.31 2.46 7.24
N ILE A 101 16.93 2.25 8.39
CA ILE A 101 16.31 2.44 9.70
C ILE A 101 17.28 3.20 10.60
N LYS A 102 16.79 4.18 11.35
CA LYS A 102 17.57 4.89 12.38
C LYS A 102 17.27 4.39 13.78
N ASN A 103 18.22 4.60 14.68
CA ASN A 103 18.07 4.38 16.12
C ASN A 103 17.68 2.96 16.50
N VAL A 104 18.29 1.96 15.86
CA VAL A 104 18.07 0.56 16.15
C VAL A 104 18.98 0.16 17.32
N PRO A 105 18.48 -0.50 18.38
CA PRO A 105 19.35 -1.11 19.37
C PRO A 105 20.35 -2.06 18.69
N ASN A 106 21.64 -1.96 19.03
CA ASN A 106 22.68 -2.81 18.42
C ASN A 106 22.46 -4.33 18.61
N MET A 107 21.67 -4.73 19.62
CA MET A 107 21.26 -6.10 19.91
C MET A 107 19.94 -6.52 19.24
N ALA A 108 19.39 -5.70 18.35
CA ALA A 108 18.14 -6.01 17.67
C ALA A 108 18.25 -7.26 16.80
N THR A 109 17.10 -7.91 16.61
CA THR A 109 16.96 -9.14 15.85
C THR A 109 16.17 -8.89 14.57
N LEU A 110 16.73 -9.35 13.44
CA LEU A 110 16.08 -9.33 12.14
C LEU A 110 15.51 -10.73 11.84
N THR A 111 14.19 -10.83 11.75
CA THR A 111 13.48 -12.04 11.31
C THR A 111 13.00 -11.83 9.87
N VAL A 112 13.20 -12.82 9.00
CA VAL A 112 12.74 -12.78 7.61
C VAL A 112 11.90 -14.01 7.33
N GLU A 113 10.66 -13.79 6.89
CA GLU A 113 9.69 -14.81 6.50
C GLU A 113 9.53 -14.75 4.98
N VAL A 114 9.73 -15.86 4.29
CA VAL A 114 9.57 -15.99 2.83
C VAL A 114 8.25 -16.71 2.56
N ASN A 115 7.46 -16.16 1.64
CA ASN A 115 6.15 -16.69 1.28
C ASN A 115 6.00 -16.71 -0.24
N ASP A 116 5.10 -17.55 -0.72
CA ASP A 116 4.69 -17.67 -2.11
C ASP A 116 3.37 -16.94 -2.34
N LYS A 117 3.28 -16.16 -3.42
CA LYS A 117 2.10 -15.36 -3.72
C LYS A 117 1.15 -16.15 -4.61
N ASP A 118 0.09 -16.71 -4.03
CA ASP A 118 -0.96 -17.38 -4.78
C ASP A 118 -2.00 -16.39 -5.29
N VAL A 119 -2.05 -16.18 -6.61
CA VAL A 119 -3.09 -15.35 -7.22
C VAL A 119 -4.42 -16.10 -7.22
N GLY A 120 -5.25 -15.87 -6.20
CA GLY A 120 -6.61 -16.42 -6.10
C GLY A 120 -6.95 -17.05 -4.75
N ASN A 121 -5.95 -17.34 -3.92
CA ASN A 121 -6.15 -17.79 -2.54
C ASN A 121 -6.19 -16.60 -1.57
N ILE A 122 -6.95 -16.75 -0.47
CA ILE A 122 -7.04 -15.73 0.59
C ILE A 122 -5.72 -15.63 1.37
N THR A 123 -4.96 -16.72 1.41
CA THR A 123 -3.70 -16.85 2.17
C THR A 123 -2.57 -17.27 1.25
N ASP A 124 -1.43 -16.58 1.40
CA ASP A 124 -0.18 -16.84 0.72
C ASP A 124 0.55 -18.02 1.39
N ASP A 125 1.23 -18.86 0.60
CA ASP A 125 1.82 -20.11 1.05
C ASP A 125 3.17 -19.87 1.75
N HIS A 126 3.33 -20.32 2.99
CA HIS A 126 4.55 -20.06 3.75
C HIS A 126 5.69 -21.00 3.33
N ILE A 127 6.77 -20.44 2.77
CA ILE A 127 7.94 -21.20 2.34
C ILE A 127 8.82 -21.56 3.55
N GLY A 128 9.16 -20.55 4.34
CA GLY A 128 10.00 -20.70 5.53
C GLY A 128 10.49 -19.37 6.09
N LYS A 129 11.36 -19.44 7.09
CA LYS A 129 11.90 -18.24 7.75
C LYS A 129 13.31 -18.44 8.28
N PHE A 130 13.98 -17.35 8.60
CA PHE A 130 15.21 -17.35 9.36
C PHE A 130 15.27 -16.13 10.29
N THR A 131 16.28 -16.11 11.16
CA THR A 131 16.51 -14.97 12.05
C THR A 131 18.00 -14.75 12.25
N THR A 132 18.43 -13.49 12.22
CA THR A 132 19.84 -13.09 12.37
C THR A 132 19.97 -11.82 13.20
N SER A 133 21.17 -11.55 13.73
CA SER A 133 21.49 -10.29 14.40
C SER A 133 21.60 -9.13 13.41
N VAL A 134 21.59 -7.89 13.89
CA VAL A 134 21.85 -6.69 13.07
C VAL A 134 23.33 -6.35 12.91
N THR A 135 24.24 -7.29 13.24
CA THR A 135 25.69 -7.04 13.07
C THR A 135 26.03 -6.79 11.60
N PRO A 136 26.89 -5.80 11.29
CA PRO A 136 27.23 -5.48 9.91
C PRO A 136 27.99 -6.61 9.20
N GLY A 137 27.86 -6.63 7.87
CA GLY A 137 28.47 -7.60 6.97
C GLY A 137 27.47 -8.34 6.09
N ALA A 138 28.02 -9.07 5.11
CA ALA A 138 27.26 -9.97 4.25
C ALA A 138 26.86 -11.22 5.04
N LYS A 139 25.60 -11.64 4.86
CA LYS A 139 25.03 -12.80 5.55
C LYS A 139 24.44 -13.76 4.54
N GLU A 140 24.76 -15.03 4.72
CA GLU A 140 24.13 -16.16 4.07
C GLU A 140 23.29 -16.89 5.12
N CYS A 141 21.99 -16.95 4.91
CA CYS A 141 21.03 -17.50 5.88
C CYS A 141 20.26 -18.67 5.26
N THR A 142 20.19 -19.79 5.97
CA THR A 142 19.33 -20.91 5.57
C THR A 142 17.88 -20.60 5.88
N ILE A 143 17.00 -20.77 4.90
CA ILE A 143 15.55 -20.65 5.06
C ILE A 143 15.04 -21.97 5.63
N GLU A 144 14.42 -21.94 6.80
CA GLU A 144 13.92 -23.15 7.46
C GLU A 144 12.39 -23.21 7.45
N SER A 145 11.84 -24.39 7.18
CA SER A 145 10.41 -24.65 7.35
C SER A 145 10.00 -24.57 8.83
N ILE A 146 8.82 -24.03 9.13
CA ILE A 146 8.28 -23.97 10.51
C ILE A 146 8.14 -25.35 11.14
N SER A 147 7.75 -26.37 10.37
CA SER A 147 7.29 -27.64 10.92
C SER A 147 8.38 -28.71 11.12
N ILE A 148 9.51 -28.66 10.37
CA ILE A 148 10.49 -29.76 10.33
C ILE A 148 11.96 -29.26 10.32
N ARG A 149 12.23 -27.94 10.41
CA ARG A 149 13.57 -27.35 10.16
C ARG A 149 14.24 -27.88 8.88
N LYS A 150 13.43 -28.23 7.88
CA LYS A 150 13.93 -28.61 6.56
C LYS A 150 14.49 -27.35 5.90
N ASN A 151 15.66 -27.47 5.28
CA ASN A 151 16.22 -26.41 4.44
C ASN A 151 15.29 -26.18 3.22
N ARG A 152 14.87 -24.94 3.03
CA ARG A 152 13.96 -24.46 1.98
C ARG A 152 14.64 -23.45 1.05
N GLY A 153 15.97 -23.42 1.05
CA GLY A 153 16.79 -22.52 0.24
C GLY A 153 17.74 -21.68 1.08
N THR A 154 18.52 -20.88 0.38
CA THR A 154 19.49 -19.94 0.96
C THR A 154 19.09 -18.52 0.62
N PHE A 155 19.17 -17.61 1.59
CA PHE A 155 18.89 -16.19 1.47
C PHE A 155 20.15 -15.37 1.71
N TRP A 156 20.40 -14.35 0.88
CA TRP A 156 21.53 -13.44 1.02
C TRP A 156 21.09 -12.01 1.32
N LEU A 157 21.76 -11.38 2.28
CA LEU A 157 21.59 -9.96 2.61
C LEU A 157 22.91 -9.33 3.05
N ASN A 158 23.00 -8.02 2.98
CA ASN A 158 24.11 -7.24 3.52
C ASN A 158 23.59 -6.21 4.52
N ILE A 159 24.26 -6.07 5.66
CA ILE A 159 23.93 -5.05 6.66
C ILE A 159 25.11 -4.08 6.78
N GLU A 160 24.83 -2.81 6.59
CA GLU A 160 25.72 -1.71 6.99
C GLU A 160 25.17 -1.11 8.29
N SER A 161 26.06 -0.75 9.20
CA SER A 161 25.71 -0.23 10.52
C SER A 161 26.65 0.91 10.88
N THR A 162 26.09 2.06 11.26
CA THR A 162 26.83 3.21 11.79
C THR A 162 26.27 3.59 13.16
N PRO A 163 27.09 4.03 14.14
CA PRO A 163 26.55 4.56 15.39
C PRO A 163 25.51 5.66 15.13
N SER A 164 24.39 5.62 15.86
CA SER A 164 23.37 6.66 15.75
C SER A 164 23.94 7.97 16.31
N THR A 165 23.70 9.06 15.57
CA THR A 165 24.04 10.42 16.01
C THR A 165 22.88 11.11 16.70
N ASP A 166 21.77 10.41 16.93
CA ASP A 166 20.58 10.98 17.56
C ASP A 166 20.74 10.98 19.10
N PRO A 167 20.82 12.16 19.76
CA PRO A 167 20.93 12.24 21.22
C PRO A 167 19.68 11.73 21.95
N LYS A 168 18.57 11.49 21.24
CA LYS A 168 17.31 10.97 21.75
C LYS A 168 17.01 9.57 21.20
N ALA A 169 18.00 8.84 20.67
CA ALA A 169 17.82 7.53 20.05
C ALA A 169 17.04 6.54 20.92
N GLU A 170 17.28 6.55 22.23
CA GLU A 170 16.59 5.68 23.19
C GLU A 170 15.06 5.85 23.19
N ARG A 171 14.57 7.08 23.02
CA ARG A 171 13.13 7.38 22.97
C ARG A 171 12.58 7.35 21.54
N ARG A 172 13.46 7.34 20.54
CA ARG A 172 13.13 7.45 19.11
C ARG A 172 13.58 6.22 18.35
N GLN A 173 13.35 5.03 18.90
CA GLN A 173 13.83 3.79 18.31
C GLN A 173 13.07 3.41 17.05
N TYR A 174 13.74 2.69 16.16
CA TYR A 174 13.12 2.11 14.96
C TYR A 174 12.42 3.16 14.08
N ILE A 175 13.16 4.19 13.67
CA ILE A 175 12.63 5.18 12.73
C ILE A 175 12.87 4.69 11.31
N PHE A 176 11.82 4.56 10.52
CA PHE A 176 11.95 4.33 9.09
C PHE A 176 12.59 5.53 8.38
N ASP A 177 13.67 5.28 7.63
CA ASP A 177 14.47 6.30 6.92
C ASP A 177 14.53 6.07 5.40
N GLY A 178 13.69 5.16 4.91
CA GLY A 178 13.47 4.94 3.48
C GLY A 178 14.11 3.66 2.93
N PRO A 179 14.19 3.56 1.59
CA PRO A 179 13.61 4.47 0.59
C PRO A 179 12.08 4.60 0.69
N ILE A 180 11.50 5.73 0.29
CA ILE A 180 10.03 5.89 0.28
C ILE A 180 9.46 5.01 -0.81
N ARG A 181 8.91 3.85 -0.43
CA ARG A 181 8.28 2.92 -1.36
C ARG A 181 6.81 3.25 -1.50
N PHE A 182 6.31 3.17 -2.72
CA PHE A 182 4.88 3.27 -3.00
C PHE A 182 4.37 2.00 -3.65
N SER A 183 3.11 1.68 -3.36
CA SER A 183 2.30 0.76 -4.14
C SER A 183 1.02 1.47 -4.58
N ARG A 184 0.71 1.33 -5.87
CA ARG A 184 -0.57 1.69 -6.46
C ARG A 184 -1.33 0.42 -6.73
N HIS A 185 -2.46 0.28 -6.06
CA HIS A 185 -3.32 -0.86 -6.21
C HIS A 185 -4.43 -0.50 -7.18
N PHE A 186 -4.49 -1.30 -8.25
CA PHE A 186 -5.62 -1.31 -9.16
C PHE A 186 -6.52 -2.47 -8.75
N SER A 187 -7.83 -2.30 -8.83
CA SER A 187 -8.73 -3.43 -8.68
C SER A 187 -9.35 -3.79 -10.04
N PRO A 188 -8.82 -4.81 -10.75
CA PRO A 188 -9.34 -5.27 -12.04
C PRO A 188 -10.78 -5.76 -11.95
N THR A 189 -11.15 -6.34 -10.81
CA THR A 189 -12.53 -6.77 -10.51
C THR A 189 -13.48 -5.58 -10.62
N ILE A 190 -13.04 -4.40 -10.19
CA ILE A 190 -13.87 -3.19 -10.19
C ILE A 190 -13.91 -2.50 -11.55
N GLY A 191 -12.81 -2.55 -12.31
CA GLY A 191 -12.78 -2.09 -13.69
C GLY A 191 -13.72 -2.89 -14.60
N ARG A 192 -13.88 -4.20 -14.36
CA ARG A 192 -14.86 -5.03 -15.08
C ARG A 192 -16.31 -4.85 -14.59
N LEU A 193 -16.51 -4.58 -13.30
CA LEU A 193 -17.85 -4.38 -12.71
C LEU A 193 -18.48 -3.03 -13.06
N THR A 194 -17.68 -2.01 -13.37
CA THR A 194 -18.17 -0.63 -13.63
C THR A 194 -18.27 -0.27 -15.11
N ASN A 195 -17.80 -1.14 -16.02
CA ASN A 195 -17.84 -0.95 -17.47
C ASN A 195 -17.24 0.40 -17.96
N LEU A 196 -16.25 0.93 -17.23
CA LEU A 196 -15.58 2.20 -17.49
C LEU A 196 -14.06 1.98 -17.68
N ASN A 197 -13.50 2.56 -18.74
CA ASN A 197 -12.08 2.43 -19.10
C ASN A 197 -11.12 3.36 -18.34
N ASP A 198 -11.58 4.14 -17.37
CA ASP A 198 -10.73 5.09 -16.64
C ASP A 198 -10.06 4.43 -15.42
N THR A 199 -8.85 3.92 -15.65
CA THR A 199 -7.99 3.25 -14.64
C THR A 199 -7.66 4.13 -13.42
N ARG A 200 -7.84 5.45 -13.49
CA ARG A 200 -7.48 6.40 -12.41
C ARG A 200 -8.56 6.50 -11.33
N LEU A 201 -9.84 6.42 -11.69
CA LEU A 201 -10.98 6.56 -10.77
C LEU A 201 -11.06 5.47 -9.68
N TYR A 202 -10.23 4.43 -9.79
CA TYR A 202 -10.25 3.24 -8.92
C TYR A 202 -8.88 2.89 -8.33
N SER A 203 -7.92 3.82 -8.35
CA SER A 203 -6.59 3.60 -7.77
C SER A 203 -6.58 3.93 -6.28
N THR A 204 -5.91 3.10 -5.48
CA THR A 204 -5.51 3.46 -4.11
C THR A 204 -3.99 3.43 -4.00
N TRP A 205 -3.46 4.34 -3.20
CA TRP A 205 -2.02 4.50 -3.02
C TRP A 205 -1.65 4.22 -1.57
N LYS A 206 -0.52 3.52 -1.40
CA LYS A 206 0.12 3.31 -0.11
C LYS A 206 1.58 3.71 -0.22
N LEU A 207 2.03 4.61 0.64
CA LEU A 207 3.38 5.14 0.69
C LEU A 207 3.96 4.91 2.09
N TYR A 208 5.19 4.41 2.17
CA TYR A 208 5.94 4.39 3.41
C TYR A 208 6.73 5.69 3.52
N ILE A 209 6.22 6.63 4.31
CA ILE A 209 6.87 7.93 4.53
C ILE A 209 7.82 7.84 5.74
N LYS A 210 8.95 8.53 5.63
CA LYS A 210 10.03 8.56 6.62
C LYS A 210 9.62 9.34 7.86
N GLY A 211 10.13 8.93 9.01
CA GLY A 211 10.12 9.76 10.21
C GLY A 211 8.77 9.98 10.89
N VAL A 212 7.69 9.26 10.57
CA VAL A 212 6.36 9.46 11.17
C VAL A 212 6.41 9.57 12.70
N ARG A 213 7.13 8.66 13.37
CA ARG A 213 7.32 8.67 14.82
C ARG A 213 8.21 9.80 15.34
N MET A 214 9.03 10.41 14.50
CA MET A 214 9.82 11.59 14.88
C MET A 214 8.92 12.81 15.10
N PHE A 215 7.88 12.96 14.28
CA PHE A 215 6.97 14.11 14.31
C PHE A 215 5.78 13.86 15.25
N PHE A 216 5.18 12.67 15.20
CA PHE A 216 4.00 12.38 16.02
C PHE A 216 4.29 11.65 17.34
N GLY A 217 5.51 11.12 17.53
CA GLY A 217 5.84 10.29 18.68
C GLY A 217 4.90 9.09 18.82
N ASP A 218 4.41 8.86 20.03
CA ASP A 218 3.40 7.84 20.33
C ASP A 218 1.96 8.37 20.30
N THR A 219 1.78 9.65 19.94
CA THR A 219 0.46 10.27 19.85
C THR A 219 -0.36 9.63 18.72
N VAL A 220 -1.64 9.39 19.01
CA VAL A 220 -2.62 8.83 18.08
C VAL A 220 -3.96 9.56 18.20
N GLN A 221 -4.73 9.56 17.12
CA GLN A 221 -6.04 10.21 17.01
C GLN A 221 -7.11 9.13 16.99
N HIS A 222 -7.84 9.00 18.09
CA HIS A 222 -8.91 8.01 18.23
C HIS A 222 -10.12 8.35 17.36
N TRP A 223 -10.94 7.34 17.04
CA TRP A 223 -12.19 7.58 16.33
C TRP A 223 -13.12 8.54 17.09
N ASN A 224 -13.83 9.38 16.34
CA ASN A 224 -14.70 10.43 16.86
C ASN A 224 -15.99 9.83 17.42
N ARG A 225 -16.11 9.81 18.76
CA ARG A 225 -17.28 9.29 19.47
C ARG A 225 -18.55 10.10 19.30
N ASN A 226 -18.46 11.31 18.75
CA ASN A 226 -19.60 12.19 18.50
C ASN A 226 -20.07 12.14 17.04
N TYR A 227 -19.42 11.34 16.18
CA TYR A 227 -19.78 11.20 14.78
C TYR A 227 -20.58 9.93 14.53
N LYS A 228 -21.83 10.07 14.08
CA LYS A 228 -22.77 8.95 13.91
C LYS A 228 -22.21 7.82 13.03
N ALA A 229 -21.56 8.14 11.90
CA ALA A 229 -20.99 7.12 11.04
C ALA A 229 -19.82 6.37 11.72
N ALA A 230 -18.99 7.06 12.51
CA ALA A 230 -17.95 6.41 13.29
C ALA A 230 -18.55 5.52 14.41
N GLN A 231 -19.61 5.98 15.08
CA GLN A 231 -20.34 5.16 16.06
C GLN A 231 -20.86 3.87 15.42
N THR A 232 -21.45 3.92 14.22
CA THR A 232 -21.91 2.72 13.49
C THR A 232 -20.77 1.72 13.22
N ILE A 233 -19.54 2.20 13.01
CA ILE A 233 -18.36 1.37 12.73
C ILE A 233 -17.74 0.82 14.02
N PHE A 234 -17.70 1.60 15.11
CA PHE A 234 -16.90 1.27 16.29
C PHE A 234 -17.72 0.91 17.53
N GLN A 235 -19.03 1.18 17.53
CA GLN A 235 -19.89 1.06 18.70
C GLN A 235 -21.20 0.33 18.40
N GLY A 236 -21.63 -0.50 19.35
CA GLY A 236 -22.92 -1.20 19.29
C GLY A 236 -22.87 -2.56 18.56
N PRO A 237 -23.97 -3.32 18.62
CA PRO A 237 -24.01 -4.71 18.17
C PRO A 237 -23.83 -4.87 16.66
N ALA A 238 -24.30 -3.92 15.85
CA ALA A 238 -24.15 -3.94 14.39
C ALA A 238 -22.70 -3.66 13.93
N SER A 239 -21.84 -3.11 14.80
CA SER A 239 -20.51 -2.64 14.44
C SER A 239 -19.58 -3.74 13.94
N ILE A 240 -19.80 -5.00 14.36
CA ILE A 240 -18.99 -6.14 13.91
C ILE A 240 -19.19 -6.37 12.41
N ALA A 241 -20.44 -6.49 11.96
CA ALA A 241 -20.76 -6.72 10.55
C ALA A 241 -20.30 -5.57 9.65
N VAL A 242 -20.47 -4.33 10.13
CA VAL A 242 -19.99 -3.12 9.45
C VAL A 242 -18.47 -3.15 9.29
N ARG A 243 -17.71 -3.44 10.36
CA ARG A 243 -16.25 -3.55 10.28
C ARG A 243 -15.81 -4.69 9.38
N SER A 244 -16.44 -5.87 9.48
CA SER A 244 -16.10 -7.01 8.63
C SER A 244 -16.22 -6.66 7.13
N THR A 245 -17.28 -5.92 6.76
CA THR A 245 -17.48 -5.45 5.38
C THR A 245 -16.40 -4.45 4.96
N ILE A 246 -16.10 -3.45 5.80
CA ILE A 246 -15.05 -2.46 5.53
C ILE A 246 -13.67 -3.12 5.44
N GLN A 247 -13.36 -4.07 6.31
CA GLN A 247 -12.09 -4.79 6.33
C GLN A 247 -11.95 -5.70 5.10
N ALA A 248 -13.04 -6.32 4.62
CA ALA A 248 -13.04 -7.03 3.35
C ALA A 248 -12.75 -6.07 2.19
N GLY A 249 -13.42 -4.92 2.14
CA GLY A 249 -13.10 -3.85 1.18
C GLY A 249 -11.65 -3.39 1.25
N HIS A 250 -11.10 -3.22 2.45
CA HIS A 250 -9.70 -2.87 2.67
C HIS A 250 -8.77 -3.92 2.05
N ARG A 251 -9.01 -5.21 2.34
CA ARG A 251 -8.22 -6.31 1.79
C ARG A 251 -8.28 -6.33 0.27
N MET A 252 -9.44 -6.07 -0.33
CA MET A 252 -9.57 -6.01 -1.78
C MET A 252 -8.81 -4.82 -2.39
N LEU A 253 -8.86 -3.65 -1.76
CA LEU A 253 -8.19 -2.44 -2.25
C LEU A 253 -6.67 -2.52 -2.13
N TYR A 254 -6.17 -3.07 -1.03
CA TYR A 254 -4.74 -3.21 -0.78
C TYR A 254 -4.22 -4.62 -1.12
N ALA A 255 -5.03 -5.42 -1.81
CA ALA A 255 -4.63 -6.73 -2.31
C ALA A 255 -3.41 -6.58 -3.21
N ARG A 256 -2.45 -7.50 -3.05
CA ARG A 256 -1.30 -7.61 -3.93
C ARG A 256 -1.74 -8.35 -5.19
N THR A 257 -1.78 -7.64 -6.31
CA THR A 257 -2.03 -8.24 -7.62
C THR A 257 -0.81 -7.99 -8.50
N THR A 258 -0.63 -8.81 -9.53
CA THR A 258 0.42 -8.62 -10.55
C THR A 258 0.22 -7.34 -11.36
N THR A 259 -0.96 -6.74 -11.31
CA THR A 259 -1.27 -5.45 -11.96
C THR A 259 -0.89 -4.23 -11.13
N ASN A 260 -0.52 -4.39 -9.86
CA ASN A 260 -0.17 -3.25 -9.01
C ASN A 260 1.11 -2.55 -9.50
N GLY A 261 1.09 -1.22 -9.51
CA GLY A 261 2.29 -0.42 -9.74
C GLY A 261 3.10 -0.34 -8.45
N PHE A 262 4.41 -0.53 -8.53
CA PHE A 262 5.33 -0.36 -7.39
C PHE A 262 6.49 0.53 -7.81
N GLY A 263 7.08 1.24 -6.84
CA GLY A 263 8.29 1.99 -7.08
C GLY A 263 8.85 2.65 -5.83
N ILE A 264 9.91 3.41 -6.05
CA ILE A 264 10.59 4.22 -5.03
C ILE A 264 10.45 5.68 -5.44
N ILE A 265 10.15 6.53 -4.47
CA ILE A 265 10.19 7.98 -4.62
C ILE A 265 11.62 8.43 -4.27
N ASN A 266 12.38 8.87 -5.27
CA ASN A 266 13.76 9.36 -5.10
C ASN A 266 13.83 10.88 -4.97
N GLY A 267 12.77 11.58 -5.37
CA GLY A 267 12.67 13.03 -5.28
C GLY A 267 11.30 13.56 -5.70
N PRO A 268 11.14 14.88 -5.76
CA PRO A 268 9.86 15.54 -6.06
C PRO A 268 9.23 15.08 -7.36
N GLU A 269 10.04 14.86 -8.40
CA GLU A 269 9.59 14.39 -9.72
C GLU A 269 8.84 13.05 -9.65
N ASP A 270 9.24 12.16 -8.74
CA ASP A 270 8.57 10.85 -8.58
C ASP A 270 7.25 11.01 -7.83
N VAL A 271 7.17 11.95 -6.87
CA VAL A 271 5.91 12.33 -6.21
C VAL A 271 4.95 12.94 -7.23
N PHE A 272 5.46 13.80 -8.11
CA PHE A 272 4.71 14.38 -9.21
C PHE A 272 4.20 13.32 -10.17
N LYS A 273 5.06 12.43 -10.65
CA LYS A 273 4.61 11.31 -11.49
C LYS A 273 3.55 10.47 -10.79
N LEU A 274 3.69 10.21 -9.49
CA LEU A 274 2.72 9.42 -8.72
C LEU A 274 1.34 10.07 -8.60
N LEU A 275 1.30 11.38 -8.33
CA LEU A 275 0.06 12.15 -8.10
C LEU A 275 -0.57 12.69 -9.40
N LEU A 276 0.23 12.88 -10.44
CA LEU A 276 -0.15 13.65 -11.62
C LEU A 276 -0.29 12.76 -12.87
N HIS A 277 0.56 11.74 -13.07
CA HIS A 277 0.49 10.80 -14.20
C HIS A 277 0.09 9.40 -13.72
N GLY A 278 -1.10 8.93 -14.13
CA GLY A 278 -1.61 7.60 -13.83
C GLY A 278 -0.78 6.39 -14.33
N SER A 279 0.49 6.56 -14.72
CA SER A 279 1.42 5.47 -15.05
C SER A 279 2.87 5.88 -14.79
N VAL A 280 3.47 5.33 -13.72
CA VAL A 280 4.92 5.21 -13.67
C VAL A 280 5.26 4.11 -14.68
N GLY A 281 5.84 4.50 -15.82
CA GLY A 281 6.26 3.57 -16.86
C GLY A 281 7.23 2.52 -16.31
N LYS A 282 7.20 1.32 -16.88
CA LYS A 282 8.20 0.27 -16.62
C LYS A 282 9.62 0.86 -16.78
N PRO A 283 10.57 0.50 -15.90
CA PRO A 283 11.96 0.85 -16.12
C PRO A 283 12.53 -0.15 -17.13
N ASP A 284 12.46 0.15 -18.42
CA ASP A 284 13.32 -0.50 -19.41
C ASP A 284 13.92 0.57 -20.32
N GLY A 285 15.23 0.74 -20.18
CA GLY A 285 16.02 1.58 -21.04
C GLY A 285 16.25 0.91 -22.38
N THR A 286 15.81 1.55 -23.46
CA THR A 286 16.53 1.59 -24.74
C THR A 286 16.01 2.78 -25.52
N SER A 287 16.85 3.81 -25.65
CA SER A 287 16.71 4.78 -26.72
C SER A 287 16.95 4.09 -28.06
N SER A 288 15.96 4.07 -28.95
CA SER A 288 16.23 3.96 -30.38
C SER A 288 15.26 4.82 -31.19
N THR A 289 15.85 5.85 -31.77
CA THR A 289 15.41 6.61 -32.93
C THR A 289 15.25 5.70 -34.15
N ALA A 290 14.13 5.79 -34.88
CA ALA A 290 14.06 5.81 -36.36
C ALA A 290 12.60 5.69 -36.84
N GLY A 291 12.25 6.53 -37.83
CA GLY A 291 10.94 6.54 -38.47
C GLY A 291 10.71 5.41 -39.48
N GLY A 292 9.43 5.24 -39.86
CA GLY A 292 8.98 4.37 -40.94
C GLY A 292 7.47 4.49 -41.17
N THR A 293 7.12 4.96 -42.37
CA THR A 293 5.78 5.26 -42.94
C THR A 293 4.90 3.99 -43.12
N PRO A 294 3.56 4.10 -43.22
CA PRO A 294 2.64 2.95 -43.13
C PRO A 294 2.25 2.34 -44.48
N GLY A 295 2.15 1.02 -44.55
CA GLY A 295 1.33 0.28 -45.52
C GLY A 295 0.40 -0.65 -44.73
N GLY A 296 -0.91 -0.70 -44.93
CA GLY A 296 -1.65 -0.54 -46.18
C GLY A 296 -2.06 -1.93 -46.67
N LEU A 297 -3.08 -2.53 -46.06
CA LEU A 297 -3.76 -3.69 -46.62
C LEU A 297 -5.25 -3.65 -46.28
N MET A 298 -6.03 -3.39 -47.32
CA MET A 298 -7.48 -3.42 -47.37
C MET A 298 -7.97 -4.86 -47.19
N HIS A 299 -9.06 -5.03 -46.45
CA HIS A 299 -9.98 -6.13 -46.69
C HIS A 299 -11.42 -5.60 -46.78
N LEU A 300 -12.02 -5.79 -47.95
CA LEU A 300 -13.42 -5.55 -48.28
C LEU A 300 -14.33 -6.55 -47.55
N GLY A 301 -15.48 -6.08 -47.07
CA GLY A 301 -16.54 -6.89 -46.46
C GLY A 301 -17.82 -6.11 -46.19
N THR A 302 -18.62 -5.95 -47.25
CA THR A 302 -20.09 -5.78 -47.32
C THR A 302 -20.89 -5.33 -46.10
N GLY A 303 -21.58 -4.19 -46.26
CA GLY A 303 -22.49 -3.62 -45.28
C GLY A 303 -23.82 -4.37 -45.09
N LEU A 304 -24.31 -4.29 -43.85
CA LEU A 304 -25.70 -4.41 -43.47
C LEU A 304 -26.01 -3.25 -42.52
N THR A 305 -27.01 -2.48 -42.90
CA THR A 305 -27.51 -1.28 -42.24
C THR A 305 -28.24 -1.65 -40.95
N SER A 306 -27.77 -1.14 -39.82
CA SER A 306 -28.60 -0.98 -38.63
C SER A 306 -28.28 0.36 -37.97
N SER A 307 -29.23 1.28 -38.09
CA SER A 307 -29.33 2.52 -37.35
C SER A 307 -29.17 2.28 -35.85
N ASN A 308 -28.13 2.84 -35.24
CA ASN A 308 -28.10 3.07 -33.80
C ASN A 308 -27.51 4.46 -33.53
N ALA A 309 -28.20 5.16 -32.63
CA ALA A 309 -27.97 6.54 -32.28
C ALA A 309 -26.50 6.83 -31.99
N ALA A 310 -25.96 7.85 -32.66
CA ALA A 310 -24.69 8.44 -32.33
C ALA A 310 -24.81 9.09 -30.95
N ALA A 311 -24.39 8.38 -29.90
CA ALA A 311 -23.93 9.03 -28.69
C ALA A 311 -22.70 9.86 -29.11
N ALA A 312 -22.84 11.18 -29.09
CA ALA A 312 -21.75 12.10 -29.35
C ALA A 312 -20.63 11.81 -28.34
N ALA A 313 -19.60 11.08 -28.77
CA ALA A 313 -18.35 10.98 -28.04
C ALA A 313 -17.77 12.39 -28.00
N ALA A 314 -17.81 13.03 -26.82
CA ALA A 314 -17.22 14.34 -26.61
C ALA A 314 -15.76 14.31 -27.06
N SER A 315 -15.36 15.26 -27.91
CA SER A 315 -13.97 15.44 -28.31
C SER A 315 -13.08 15.50 -27.06
N PRO A 316 -11.97 14.75 -26.97
CA PRO A 316 -11.09 14.80 -25.81
C PRO A 316 -10.62 16.24 -25.61
N SER A 317 -10.75 16.75 -24.37
CA SER A 317 -10.28 18.08 -24.01
C SER A 317 -8.83 18.27 -24.50
N PRO A 318 -8.46 19.42 -25.08
CA PRO A 318 -7.09 19.69 -25.51
C PRO A 318 -6.09 19.58 -24.35
N PHE A 319 -6.57 19.59 -23.11
CA PHE A 319 -5.81 19.48 -21.88
C PHE A 319 -5.85 18.08 -21.22
N ALA A 320 -6.37 17.05 -21.90
CA ALA A 320 -6.44 15.69 -21.36
C ALA A 320 -5.05 15.07 -21.04
N HIS A 321 -3.98 15.63 -21.61
CA HIS A 321 -2.59 15.25 -21.31
C HIS A 321 -2.07 15.85 -20.00
N ARG A 322 -2.74 16.88 -19.46
CA ARG A 322 -2.32 17.63 -18.28
C ARG A 322 -2.90 17.04 -17.01
N VAL A 323 -2.34 17.47 -15.88
CA VAL A 323 -2.76 17.06 -14.54
C VAL A 323 -4.27 17.24 -14.34
N LYS A 324 -4.94 16.17 -13.90
CA LYS A 324 -6.32 16.21 -13.39
C LYS A 324 -6.30 16.77 -11.96
N PRO A 325 -6.96 17.91 -11.69
CA PRO A 325 -7.18 18.39 -10.33
C PRO A 325 -8.08 17.40 -9.61
N ALA A 326 -7.65 16.98 -8.42
CA ALA A 326 -8.35 16.01 -7.61
C ALA A 326 -8.10 16.29 -6.13
N VAL A 327 -9.10 16.01 -5.32
CA VAL A 327 -9.00 15.97 -3.86
C VAL A 327 -8.83 14.50 -3.47
N TYR A 328 -7.99 14.22 -2.47
CA TYR A 328 -7.71 12.88 -2.00
C TYR A 328 -8.03 12.75 -0.52
N THR A 329 -8.71 11.67 -0.14
CA THR A 329 -8.89 11.28 1.26
C THR A 329 -7.65 10.51 1.71
N TYR A 330 -7.06 10.85 2.86
CA TYR A 330 -5.86 10.17 3.37
C TYR A 330 -5.94 9.74 4.84
N VAL A 331 -5.12 8.74 5.17
CA VAL A 331 -4.82 8.29 6.53
C VAL A 331 -3.33 8.03 6.65
N ILE A 332 -2.72 8.46 7.75
CA ILE A 332 -1.41 7.96 8.21
C ILE A 332 -1.70 6.86 9.24
N ALA A 333 -1.48 5.62 8.83
CA ALA A 333 -1.89 4.44 9.60
C ALA A 333 -1.00 4.23 10.84
N VAL A 334 -1.60 3.83 11.96
CA VAL A 334 -0.85 3.52 13.19
C VAL A 334 -0.15 2.16 13.13
N GLU A 335 -0.64 1.25 12.29
CA GLU A 335 -0.17 -0.14 12.19
C GLU A 335 1.24 -0.23 11.59
N ASP A 336 1.51 0.54 10.53
CA ASP A 336 2.73 0.45 9.74
C ASP A 336 3.28 1.82 9.32
N ASP A 337 2.79 2.90 9.94
CA ASP A 337 3.19 4.29 9.68
C ASP A 337 3.10 4.68 8.18
N SER A 338 2.26 3.98 7.39
CA SER A 338 2.08 4.28 5.97
C SER A 338 1.03 5.36 5.72
N LEU A 339 1.31 6.22 4.74
CA LEU A 339 0.35 7.17 4.15
C LEU A 339 -0.49 6.44 3.10
N ARG A 340 -1.78 6.32 3.34
CA ARG A 340 -2.76 5.60 2.53
C ARG A 340 -3.81 6.56 2.01
N PHE A 341 -4.07 6.60 0.70
CA PHE A 341 -5.03 7.56 0.14
C PHE A 341 -5.72 7.10 -1.15
N SER A 342 -6.81 7.78 -1.48
CA SER A 342 -7.60 7.61 -2.72
C SER A 342 -8.33 8.91 -3.09
N GLU A 343 -8.75 9.06 -4.34
CA GLU A 343 -9.49 10.23 -4.82
C GLU A 343 -10.84 10.37 -4.07
N THR A 344 -11.09 11.55 -3.49
CA THR A 344 -12.36 11.92 -2.86
C THR A 344 -13.43 12.04 -3.95
N GLY A 345 -14.53 11.31 -3.78
CA GLY A 345 -15.67 11.35 -4.70
C GLY A 345 -15.78 10.12 -5.60
N ALA A 346 -14.76 9.26 -5.63
CA ALA A 346 -14.80 8.03 -6.41
C ALA A 346 -16.06 7.20 -6.09
N ALA A 347 -16.89 7.01 -7.14
CA ALA A 347 -18.20 6.34 -7.14
C ALA A 347 -18.19 4.94 -6.51
N PHE A 348 -17.03 4.29 -6.47
CA PHE A 348 -16.90 2.97 -5.89
C PHE A 348 -17.02 2.90 -4.36
N PHE A 349 -16.77 4.03 -3.68
CA PHE A 349 -16.77 4.10 -2.22
C PHE A 349 -18.11 4.56 -1.62
N VAL A 350 -19.14 4.78 -2.44
CA VAL A 350 -20.43 5.37 -2.03
C VAL A 350 -21.05 4.61 -0.85
N ASP A 351 -20.91 3.30 -0.85
CA ASP A 351 -21.58 2.42 0.12
C ASP A 351 -20.78 2.19 1.41
N PHE A 352 -19.61 2.81 1.56
CA PHE A 352 -18.88 2.74 2.82
C PHE A 352 -19.22 3.89 3.74
N ALA A 353 -19.53 3.55 4.98
CA ALA A 353 -19.76 4.50 6.07
C ALA A 353 -18.60 5.47 6.32
N SER A 354 -17.37 5.10 5.93
CA SER A 354 -16.19 5.98 6.01
C SER A 354 -15.03 5.50 5.14
N LYS A 355 -14.55 6.38 4.25
CA LYS A 355 -13.31 6.17 3.49
C LYS A 355 -12.07 6.16 4.39
N HIS A 356 -12.04 7.00 5.43
CA HIS A 356 -10.95 7.00 6.41
C HIS A 356 -10.88 5.66 7.16
N ALA A 357 -12.01 5.14 7.63
CA ALA A 357 -12.05 3.83 8.29
C ALA A 357 -11.61 2.71 7.34
N LEU A 358 -11.99 2.80 6.06
CA LEU A 358 -11.58 1.85 5.03
C LEU A 358 -10.07 1.86 4.81
N HIS A 359 -9.43 3.02 4.68
CA HIS A 359 -7.96 3.10 4.58
C HIS A 359 -7.24 2.66 5.86
N ALA A 360 -7.84 2.92 7.02
CA ALA A 360 -7.33 2.53 8.33
C ALA A 360 -7.62 1.06 8.69
N ASN A 361 -8.25 0.26 7.82
CA ASN A 361 -8.65 -1.11 8.12
C ASN A 361 -9.52 -1.23 9.40
N CYS A 362 -10.36 -0.23 9.66
CA CYS A 362 -11.11 -0.04 10.89
C CYS A 362 -10.23 -0.03 12.17
N ALA A 363 -9.01 0.50 12.10
CA ALA A 363 -8.22 0.78 13.30
C ALA A 363 -8.97 1.79 14.20
N GLN A 364 -8.92 1.57 15.51
CA GLN A 364 -9.57 2.47 16.49
C GLN A 364 -8.88 3.84 16.60
N ALA A 365 -7.69 3.99 16.03
CA ALA A 365 -6.96 5.23 15.95
C ALA A 365 -6.07 5.28 14.70
N VAL A 366 -5.66 6.48 14.34
CA VAL A 366 -4.70 6.77 13.26
C VAL A 366 -3.61 7.69 13.80
N ARG A 367 -2.48 7.84 13.10
CA ARG A 367 -1.52 8.92 13.42
C ARG A 367 -2.13 10.27 13.09
N TYR A 368 -2.69 10.37 11.87
CA TYR A 368 -3.41 11.54 11.39
C TYR A 368 -4.29 11.16 10.19
N SER A 369 -5.26 12.01 9.82
CA SER A 369 -6.14 11.77 8.67
C SER A 369 -6.88 13.04 8.23
N GLY A 370 -7.24 13.12 6.96
CA GLY A 370 -7.98 14.26 6.43
C GLY A 370 -8.16 14.14 4.92
N GLU A 371 -8.11 15.27 4.26
CA GLU A 371 -8.06 15.41 2.81
C GLU A 371 -6.82 16.22 2.39
N PHE A 372 -6.40 16.05 1.14
CA PHE A 372 -5.39 16.88 0.52
C PHE A 372 -5.65 17.06 -0.97
N HIS A 373 -5.07 18.10 -1.56
CA HIS A 373 -5.03 18.27 -3.01
C HIS A 373 -3.76 19.01 -3.45
N PRO A 374 -3.14 18.58 -4.55
CA PRO A 374 -2.11 19.38 -5.21
C PRO A 374 -2.76 20.57 -5.93
N ARG A 375 -2.02 21.68 -6.01
CA ARG A 375 -2.40 22.84 -6.81
C ARG A 375 -1.18 23.58 -7.38
N PRO A 376 -1.32 24.33 -8.47
CA PRO A 376 -0.29 25.27 -8.90
C PRO A 376 -0.02 26.32 -7.82
N ALA A 377 1.21 26.82 -7.78
CA ALA A 377 1.60 27.86 -6.86
C ALA A 377 0.74 29.10 -7.02
N GLY A 378 0.17 29.59 -5.91
CA GLY A 378 -0.80 30.69 -5.94
C GLY A 378 -2.25 30.29 -6.23
N GLY A 379 -2.56 29.00 -6.42
CA GLY A 379 -3.93 28.50 -6.56
C GLY A 379 -4.39 28.29 -8.01
N TRP A 380 -5.48 27.55 -8.16
CA TRP A 380 -6.07 27.21 -9.47
C TRP A 380 -6.71 28.43 -10.15
N GLU A 381 -7.21 29.37 -9.37
CA GLU A 381 -7.80 30.63 -9.83
C GLU A 381 -6.79 31.57 -10.53
N ASN A 382 -5.50 31.40 -10.24
CA ASN A 382 -4.42 32.20 -10.81
C ASN A 382 -3.61 31.41 -11.84
N PHE A 383 -4.02 30.17 -12.14
CA PHE A 383 -3.31 29.29 -13.07
C PHE A 383 -3.69 29.60 -14.52
N SER A 384 -2.68 29.69 -15.39
CA SER A 384 -2.87 29.80 -16.84
C SER A 384 -2.56 28.48 -17.52
N ASP A 385 -3.48 27.99 -18.35
CA ASP A 385 -3.28 26.80 -19.18
C ASP A 385 -2.16 26.96 -20.22
N ASP A 386 -1.70 28.18 -20.51
CA ASP A 386 -0.53 28.39 -21.37
C ASP A 386 0.79 28.05 -20.67
N THR A 387 0.78 27.86 -19.35
CA THR A 387 1.97 27.49 -18.57
C THR A 387 2.42 26.07 -18.95
N PRO A 388 3.66 25.85 -19.43
CA PRO A 388 4.19 24.51 -19.67
C PRO A 388 4.27 23.68 -18.38
N ASP A 389 4.01 22.36 -18.45
CA ASP A 389 3.93 21.48 -17.27
C ASP A 389 5.23 21.45 -16.45
N ASP A 390 6.39 21.58 -17.09
CA ASP A 390 7.72 21.65 -16.47
C ASP A 390 8.01 23.00 -15.79
N ALA A 391 7.25 24.04 -16.12
CA ALA A 391 7.31 25.36 -15.49
C ALA A 391 6.35 25.50 -14.31
N ILE A 392 5.45 24.54 -14.10
CA ILE A 392 4.47 24.60 -12.99
C ILE A 392 5.18 24.31 -11.68
N ARG A 393 5.26 25.31 -10.81
CA ARG A 393 5.58 25.08 -9.41
C ARG A 393 4.32 24.61 -8.69
N TRP A 394 4.40 23.48 -8.02
CA TRP A 394 3.27 22.89 -7.31
C TRP A 394 3.36 23.09 -5.80
N GLU A 395 2.19 23.23 -5.20
CA GLU A 395 1.95 23.24 -3.76
C GLU A 395 1.09 22.03 -3.38
N LEU A 396 1.23 21.56 -2.14
CA LEU A 396 0.34 20.56 -1.56
C LEU A 396 -0.44 21.19 -0.41
N VAL A 397 -1.77 21.22 -0.54
CA VAL A 397 -2.67 21.64 0.54
C VAL A 397 -3.21 20.38 1.22
N ILE A 398 -3.06 20.30 2.53
CA ILE A 398 -3.50 19.17 3.35
C ILE A 398 -4.22 19.65 4.61
N ASP A 399 -5.17 18.87 5.11
CA ASP A 399 -5.98 19.25 6.26
C ASP A 399 -6.22 18.10 7.25
N ASN A 400 -7.01 18.39 8.29
CA ASN A 400 -7.52 17.46 9.30
C ASN A 400 -9.01 17.10 9.08
N ASN A 401 -9.52 17.19 7.86
CA ASN A 401 -10.93 16.97 7.51
C ASN A 401 -11.29 15.49 7.50
N SER A 402 -11.49 14.93 8.70
CA SER A 402 -11.92 13.54 8.90
C SER A 402 -13.07 13.51 9.90
N GLY A 403 -14.27 13.19 9.46
CA GLY A 403 -15.40 12.97 10.38
C GLY A 403 -15.16 11.75 11.29
N THR A 404 -14.39 10.77 10.81
CA THR A 404 -14.21 9.49 11.51
C THR A 404 -13.20 9.56 12.64
N TYR A 405 -12.11 10.31 12.48
CA TYR A 405 -11.05 10.43 13.50
C TYR A 405 -10.90 11.85 14.05
N SER A 406 -11.41 12.85 13.33
CA SER A 406 -11.40 14.28 13.69
C SER A 406 -10.11 14.75 14.38
N PRO A 407 -8.95 14.63 13.71
CA PRO A 407 -7.66 14.92 14.33
C PRO A 407 -7.53 16.32 14.90
N ASP A 408 -6.74 16.43 15.97
CA ASP A 408 -6.43 17.70 16.64
C ASP A 408 -5.77 18.68 15.67
N PRO A 409 -6.34 19.89 15.45
CA PRO A 409 -5.71 20.93 14.63
C PRO A 409 -4.36 21.41 15.17
N LEU A 410 -4.06 21.23 16.47
CA LEU A 410 -2.77 21.62 17.05
C LEU A 410 -1.59 20.83 16.48
N MET A 411 -1.84 19.69 15.84
CA MET A 411 -0.81 18.84 15.22
C MET A 411 -0.60 19.12 13.72
N LEU A 412 -1.29 20.12 13.14
CA LEU A 412 -1.07 20.53 11.75
C LEU A 412 0.38 20.99 11.46
N PRO A 413 1.08 21.68 12.38
CA PRO A 413 2.51 21.98 12.19
C PRO A 413 3.37 20.72 12.07
N ASP A 414 3.15 19.70 12.91
CA ASP A 414 3.89 18.43 12.86
C ASP A 414 3.62 17.69 11.54
N LEU A 415 2.37 17.70 11.06
CA LEU A 415 2.00 17.14 9.76
C LEU A 415 2.71 17.87 8.61
N LYS A 416 2.77 19.19 8.67
CA LYS A 416 3.46 20.02 7.67
C LYS A 416 4.94 19.66 7.63
N GLU A 417 5.62 19.64 8.78
CA GLU A 417 7.05 19.32 8.86
C GLU A 417 7.33 17.88 8.39
N LEU A 418 6.46 16.91 8.73
CA LEU A 418 6.58 15.54 8.26
C LEU A 418 6.55 15.46 6.73
N LEU A 419 5.64 16.18 6.08
CA LEU A 419 5.54 16.18 4.62
C LEU A 419 6.67 16.94 3.95
N GLU A 420 7.11 18.07 4.51
CA GLU A 420 8.28 18.82 4.03
C GLU A 420 9.55 17.97 4.13
N TYR A 421 9.69 17.18 5.20
CA TYR A 421 10.79 16.23 5.37
C TYR A 421 10.79 15.11 4.32
N ASN A 422 9.60 14.63 3.93
CA ASN A 422 9.46 13.54 2.97
C ASN A 422 9.50 13.99 1.51
N PHE A 423 9.05 15.21 1.23
CA PHE A 423 8.86 15.75 -0.11
C PHE A 423 9.59 17.09 -0.28
N PRO A 424 10.93 17.11 -0.13
CA PRO A 424 11.71 18.35 -0.17
C PRO A 424 11.55 19.02 -1.53
N GLY A 425 11.10 20.27 -1.56
CA GLY A 425 10.82 21.02 -2.80
C GLY A 425 9.33 21.22 -3.07
N PHE A 426 8.44 20.53 -2.35
CA PHE A 426 7.04 20.92 -2.28
C PHE A 426 6.83 22.01 -1.23
N THR A 427 6.07 23.04 -1.60
CA THR A 427 5.50 23.94 -0.60
C THR A 427 4.27 23.27 0.01
N ILE A 428 4.32 23.01 1.32
CA ILE A 428 3.24 22.34 2.05
C ILE A 428 2.40 23.37 2.82
N HIS A 429 1.09 23.36 2.61
CA HIS A 429 0.11 24.10 3.41
C HIS A 429 -0.73 23.13 4.22
N ALA A 430 -0.56 23.12 5.55
CA ALA A 430 -1.41 22.38 6.47
C ALA A 430 -2.41 23.33 7.14
N TRP A 431 -3.70 23.19 6.85
CA TRP A 431 -4.75 24.09 7.34
C TRP A 431 -5.84 23.32 8.08
N ASP A 432 -6.49 23.97 9.06
CA ASP A 432 -7.65 23.38 9.72
C ASP A 432 -8.82 23.27 8.74
N ARG A 433 -9.66 22.24 8.92
CA ARG A 433 -10.85 21.98 8.11
C ARG A 433 -11.81 23.18 8.01
N ASN A 434 -11.78 24.09 8.98
CA ASN A 434 -12.62 25.30 8.99
C ASN A 434 -11.89 26.55 8.48
N ASP A 435 -10.62 26.44 8.05
CA ASP A 435 -9.87 27.57 7.52
C ASP A 435 -10.49 28.03 6.19
N PRO A 436 -10.87 29.32 6.05
CA PRO A 436 -11.45 29.83 4.81
C PRO A 436 -10.56 29.62 3.57
N ARG A 437 -9.23 29.63 3.75
CA ARG A 437 -8.27 29.42 2.65
C ARG A 437 -8.32 28.00 2.12
N LEU A 438 -8.56 27.02 3.00
CA LEU A 438 -8.73 25.62 2.63
C LEU A 438 -10.00 25.43 1.80
N ILE A 439 -11.12 25.97 2.30
CA ILE A 439 -12.42 25.88 1.64
C ILE A 439 -12.33 26.46 0.22
N HIS A 440 -11.79 27.68 0.10
CA HIS A 440 -11.57 28.35 -1.18
C HIS A 440 -10.66 27.54 -2.12
N SER A 441 -9.51 27.08 -1.64
CA SER A 441 -8.56 26.28 -2.43
C SER A 441 -9.17 24.97 -2.97
N ARG A 442 -10.00 24.31 -2.14
CA ARG A 442 -10.70 23.08 -2.52
C ARG A 442 -11.79 23.36 -3.55
N GLU A 443 -12.54 24.44 -3.39
CA GLU A 443 -13.59 24.85 -4.34
C GLU A 443 -12.99 25.25 -5.69
N ALA A 444 -11.89 26.00 -5.70
CA ALA A 444 -11.14 26.33 -6.92
C ALA A 444 -10.64 25.09 -7.65
N CYS A 445 -10.11 24.10 -6.92
CA CYS A 445 -9.70 22.80 -7.48
C CYS A 445 -10.87 22.08 -8.17
N ARG A 446 -12.04 22.03 -7.52
CA ARG A 446 -13.25 21.40 -8.09
C ARG A 446 -13.79 22.16 -9.29
N ALA A 447 -13.87 23.49 -9.21
CA ALA A 447 -14.34 24.33 -10.31
C ALA A 447 -13.47 24.16 -11.55
N TYR A 448 -12.15 24.21 -11.38
CA TYR A 448 -11.20 24.02 -12.47
C TYR A 448 -11.29 22.62 -13.10
N ALA A 449 -11.51 21.58 -12.28
CA ALA A 449 -11.72 20.22 -12.78
C ALA A 449 -12.97 20.09 -13.68
N LEU A 450 -14.08 20.74 -13.29
CA LEU A 450 -15.32 20.76 -14.08
C LEU A 450 -15.15 21.54 -15.38
N GLU A 451 -14.55 22.73 -15.29
CA GLU A 451 -14.50 23.69 -16.39
C GLU A 451 -13.50 23.29 -17.49
N HIS A 452 -12.29 22.87 -17.10
CA HIS A 452 -11.17 22.73 -18.05
C HIS A 452 -10.75 21.28 -18.32
N ARG A 453 -11.23 20.32 -17.51
CA ARG A 453 -10.71 18.95 -17.51
C ARG A 453 -11.76 17.88 -17.77
N GLY A 454 -12.98 18.28 -18.14
CA GLY A 454 -14.04 17.35 -18.56
C GLY A 454 -14.54 16.43 -17.45
N VAL A 455 -14.26 16.77 -16.18
CA VAL A 455 -14.80 16.05 -15.03
C VAL A 455 -16.29 16.36 -14.95
N ARG A 456 -17.13 15.33 -14.88
CA ARG A 456 -18.57 15.54 -14.70
C ARG A 456 -18.88 15.86 -13.25
N GLN A 457 -19.94 16.64 -13.00
CA GLN A 457 -20.37 16.96 -11.62
C GLN A 457 -20.68 15.70 -10.80
N GLU A 458 -21.23 14.71 -11.49
CA GLU A 458 -21.41 13.31 -11.13
C GLU A 458 -20.14 12.58 -10.65
N GLU A 459 -18.95 12.95 -11.12
CA GLU A 459 -17.67 12.32 -10.73
C GLU A 459 -17.04 12.97 -9.51
N LEU A 460 -17.45 14.20 -9.17
CA LEU A 460 -17.00 14.91 -7.96
C LEU A 460 -17.76 14.46 -6.70
N GLN A 461 -18.89 13.79 -6.88
CA GLN A 461 -19.69 13.26 -5.78
C GLN A 461 -19.85 11.76 -5.95
N PRO A 462 -19.81 10.98 -4.86
CA PRO A 462 -20.06 9.56 -4.96
C PRO A 462 -21.50 9.34 -5.44
N HIS A 463 -21.68 8.72 -6.62
CA HIS A 463 -22.97 8.20 -7.09
C HIS A 463 -22.83 6.76 -7.60
N VAL A 464 -23.91 5.98 -7.58
CA VAL A 464 -23.97 4.64 -8.19
C VAL A 464 -25.06 4.68 -9.25
N ALA A 465 -24.73 4.35 -10.50
CA ALA A 465 -25.75 4.25 -11.54
C ALA A 465 -26.61 2.99 -11.34
N GLU A 466 -27.86 3.01 -11.80
CA GLU A 466 -28.79 1.88 -11.67
C GLU A 466 -28.21 0.61 -12.30
N GLY A 467 -28.00 -0.44 -11.50
CA GLY A 467 -27.41 -1.72 -11.92
C GLY A 467 -25.87 -1.85 -11.76
N GLN A 468 -25.16 -0.83 -11.25
CA GLN A 468 -23.73 -0.95 -10.92
C GLN A 468 -23.52 -1.61 -9.55
N GLU A 469 -22.61 -2.60 -9.49
CA GLU A 469 -22.21 -3.26 -8.25
C GLU A 469 -21.15 -2.44 -7.49
N THR A 470 -21.32 -2.27 -6.18
CA THR A 470 -20.40 -1.49 -5.33
C THR A 470 -19.36 -2.36 -4.61
N LEU A 471 -18.32 -1.73 -4.03
CA LEU A 471 -17.32 -2.50 -3.26
C LEU A 471 -17.95 -3.20 -2.06
N SER A 472 -18.94 -2.56 -1.44
CA SER A 472 -19.61 -3.12 -0.28
C SER A 472 -20.37 -4.38 -0.66
N GLN A 473 -21.08 -4.36 -1.79
CA GLN A 473 -21.79 -5.52 -2.34
C GLN A 473 -20.82 -6.65 -2.68
N SER A 474 -19.72 -6.34 -3.38
CA SER A 474 -18.71 -7.34 -3.73
C SER A 474 -17.99 -7.90 -2.48
N ALA A 475 -17.68 -7.05 -1.49
CA ALA A 475 -17.08 -7.46 -0.22
C ALA A 475 -18.02 -8.32 0.62
N GLN A 476 -19.33 -8.11 0.54
CA GLN A 476 -20.34 -8.96 1.18
C GLN A 476 -20.49 -10.30 0.46
N ALA A 477 -20.51 -10.30 -0.88
CA ALA A 477 -20.62 -11.51 -1.70
C ALA A 477 -19.39 -12.44 -1.54
N HIS A 478 -18.19 -11.87 -1.54
CA HIS A 478 -16.94 -12.63 -1.37
C HIS A 478 -16.49 -12.79 0.09
N GLY A 479 -17.16 -12.13 1.04
CA GLY A 479 -16.87 -12.22 2.47
C GLY A 479 -17.67 -13.28 3.22
N ALA A 480 -18.69 -13.88 2.58
CA ALA A 480 -19.64 -14.80 3.21
C ALA A 480 -19.32 -16.30 3.02
N ASP A 481 -18.29 -16.66 2.26
CA ASP A 481 -18.02 -18.06 1.94
C ASP A 481 -16.52 -18.41 2.11
N PRO A 482 -16.14 -19.17 3.15
CA PRO A 482 -14.77 -19.68 3.30
C PRO A 482 -14.43 -20.80 2.29
N GLU A 483 -15.41 -21.34 1.54
CA GLU A 483 -15.24 -22.57 0.74
C GLU A 483 -15.62 -22.46 -0.75
N ALA A 484 -16.20 -21.35 -1.22
CA ALA A 484 -16.55 -21.22 -2.64
C ALA A 484 -15.40 -20.66 -3.49
N GLY A 485 -14.58 -21.57 -4.02
CA GLY A 485 -13.70 -21.28 -5.16
C GLY A 485 -14.49 -20.74 -6.36
N MET A 486 -13.93 -19.75 -7.03
CA MET A 486 -14.47 -19.19 -8.27
C MET A 486 -14.66 -20.30 -9.33
N PRO A 487 -15.75 -20.28 -10.12
CA PRO A 487 -15.97 -21.27 -11.17
C PRO A 487 -14.89 -21.11 -12.24
N GLY A 488 -14.23 -22.24 -12.55
CA GLY A 488 -13.12 -22.31 -13.48
C GLY A 488 -13.46 -21.77 -14.86
N ALA A 489 -12.52 -21.00 -15.43
CA ALA A 489 -12.50 -20.73 -16.85
C ALA A 489 -12.42 -22.08 -17.57
N ALA A 490 -13.48 -22.41 -18.30
CA ALA A 490 -13.59 -23.60 -19.11
C ALA A 490 -12.37 -23.74 -20.03
N GLY A 491 -11.67 -24.87 -19.91
CA GLY A 491 -10.60 -25.24 -20.81
C GLY A 491 -11.15 -25.44 -22.21
N THR A 492 -10.62 -24.66 -23.16
CA THR A 492 -10.78 -24.93 -24.58
C THR A 492 -9.93 -26.15 -24.91
N THR A 493 -10.59 -27.31 -24.96
CA THR A 493 -10.04 -28.51 -25.60
C THR A 493 -10.05 -28.29 -27.11
N VAL A 494 -8.87 -28.28 -27.72
CA VAL A 494 -8.71 -28.51 -29.15
C VAL A 494 -7.94 -29.81 -29.28
N GLY A 495 -8.69 -30.88 -29.50
CA GLY A 495 -8.13 -32.08 -30.09
C GLY A 495 -7.99 -31.87 -31.60
N GLU A 496 -6.97 -32.50 -32.18
CA GLU A 496 -7.01 -32.89 -33.57
C GLU A 496 -6.36 -34.28 -33.75
N PRO A 497 -6.70 -34.98 -34.84
CA PRO A 497 -6.91 -36.42 -34.83
C PRO A 497 -5.81 -37.24 -35.51
N VAL A 498 -5.92 -38.55 -35.28
CA VAL A 498 -5.23 -39.73 -35.88
C VAL A 498 -3.87 -40.06 -35.30
#